data_AF-A0A1F6R3N4-F1
#
_entry.id   AF-A0A1F6R3N4-F1
#
_cell.length_a   1.000
_cell.length_b   1.000
_cell.length_c   1.000
_cell.angle_alpha   90.00
_cell.angle_beta   90.00
_cell.angle_gamma   90.00
#
_symmetry.space_group_name_H-M   'P 1'
#
loop_
_entity.id
_entity.type
_entity.pdbx_description
1 polymer ?
#
loop_
_entity_poly.entity_id
_entity_poly.type
_entity_poly.pdbx_seq_one_letter_code
_entity_poly.pdbx_strand_id
1 'polypeptide(L)'
;MQEQAVIDVQLEFFKKGGAGCLFAAYAARDPVKFGWRLSVSEIEKTQIENLVQSAVSLEDVSTQSLIFPSVIKWDDLENLLSVLKETSIFSLEQKEEFCGTMCLGYRVQVGVWKSWVTGFGSFDFLPKTRQAVFTEITFRVKLKPEYVKVMKEAPLGILHLADMDMQGMGENKFKSLWYGSLDAAEKIIGHKPDLRSAAKTTFAVPLDLWKE
;
A
#
# COMPACT_ATOMS: atom_id res chain seq x y z
N MET A 1 9.25 -15.51 14.18
CA MET A 1 8.00 -15.93 13.52
C MET A 1 8.39 -16.46 12.15
N GLN A 2 7.83 -17.58 11.66
CA GLN A 2 8.09 -18.01 10.28
C GLN A 2 7.50 -16.96 9.32
N GLU A 3 8.20 -16.58 8.26
CA GLU A 3 7.76 -15.54 7.31
C GLU A 3 6.34 -15.77 6.79
N GLN A 4 5.98 -17.03 6.53
CA GLN A 4 4.65 -17.40 6.10
C GLN A 4 3.56 -17.00 7.12
N ALA A 5 3.81 -17.15 8.41
CA ALA A 5 2.84 -16.76 9.44
C ALA A 5 2.63 -15.24 9.50
N VAL A 6 3.68 -14.45 9.24
CA VAL A 6 3.56 -12.98 9.09
C VAL A 6 2.66 -12.64 7.91
N ILE A 7 2.93 -13.25 6.75
CA ILE A 7 2.17 -13.05 5.52
C ILE A 7 0.72 -13.45 5.70
N ASP A 8 0.45 -14.60 6.33
CA ASP A 8 -0.91 -15.10 6.56
C ASP A 8 -1.72 -14.15 7.44
N VAL A 9 -1.13 -13.65 8.53
CA VAL A 9 -1.77 -12.66 9.41
C VAL A 9 -2.08 -11.37 8.65
N GLN A 10 -1.15 -10.88 7.83
CA GLN A 10 -1.35 -9.68 7.04
C GLN A 10 -2.44 -9.86 5.98
N LEU A 11 -2.46 -11.00 5.30
CA LEU A 11 -3.53 -11.36 4.36
C LEU A 11 -4.89 -11.48 5.05
N GLU A 12 -4.96 -12.02 6.27
CA GLU A 12 -6.20 -12.09 7.04
C GLU A 12 -6.78 -10.70 7.36
N PHE A 13 -5.93 -9.70 7.64
CA PHE A 13 -6.37 -8.31 7.77
C PHE A 13 -7.07 -7.82 6.49
N PHE A 14 -6.46 -8.05 5.32
CA PHE A 14 -7.07 -7.66 4.05
C PHE A 14 -8.34 -8.45 3.73
N LYS A 15 -8.34 -9.79 3.89
CA LYS A 15 -9.51 -10.65 3.62
C LYS A 15 -10.74 -10.25 4.43
N LYS A 16 -10.54 -9.77 5.66
CA LYS A 16 -11.60 -9.27 6.55
C LYS A 16 -12.05 -7.85 6.20
N GLY A 17 -11.47 -7.23 5.17
CA GLY A 17 -11.83 -5.90 4.72
C GLY A 17 -11.23 -4.78 5.56
N GLY A 18 -10.19 -5.07 6.36
CA GLY A 18 -9.58 -4.07 7.25
C GLY A 18 -9.08 -2.82 6.53
N ALA A 19 -8.63 -2.98 5.28
CA ALA A 19 -8.19 -1.87 4.44
C ALA A 19 -9.32 -1.01 3.85
N GLY A 20 -10.59 -1.40 4.02
CA GLY A 20 -11.75 -0.77 3.37
C GLY A 20 -11.83 -0.97 1.84
N CYS A 21 -10.75 -1.45 1.20
CA CYS A 21 -10.72 -1.77 -0.21
C CYS A 21 -11.22 -3.20 -0.47
N LEU A 22 -12.38 -3.33 -1.12
CA LEU A 22 -12.96 -4.64 -1.43
C LEU A 22 -12.18 -5.38 -2.54
N PHE A 23 -11.44 -4.67 -3.39
CA PHE A 23 -10.50 -5.31 -4.33
C PHE A 23 -9.37 -6.02 -3.59
N ALA A 24 -8.74 -5.34 -2.62
CA ALA A 24 -7.71 -5.95 -1.77
C ALA A 24 -8.28 -7.13 -0.98
N ALA A 25 -9.49 -7.00 -0.42
CA ALA A 25 -10.13 -8.10 0.30
C ALA A 25 -10.45 -9.32 -0.58
N TYR A 26 -10.79 -9.09 -1.85
CA TYR A 26 -11.00 -10.16 -2.81
C TYR A 26 -9.67 -10.80 -3.24
N ALA A 27 -8.67 -9.97 -3.58
CA ALA A 27 -7.37 -10.43 -4.03
C ALA A 27 -6.59 -11.17 -2.94
N ALA A 28 -6.71 -10.77 -1.68
CA ALA A 28 -6.06 -11.43 -0.55
C ALA A 28 -6.50 -12.89 -0.32
N ARG A 29 -7.61 -13.33 -0.94
CA ARG A 29 -8.05 -14.74 -0.89
C ARG A 29 -7.20 -15.66 -1.77
N ASP A 30 -6.61 -15.11 -2.82
CA ASP A 30 -5.75 -15.81 -3.77
C ASP A 30 -4.74 -14.81 -4.36
N PRO A 31 -3.76 -14.34 -3.54
CA PRO A 31 -2.90 -13.23 -3.92
C PRO A 31 -2.05 -13.54 -5.15
N VAL A 32 -1.62 -14.81 -5.32
CA VAL A 32 -0.85 -15.27 -6.48
C VAL A 32 -1.64 -15.09 -7.77
N LYS A 33 -2.92 -15.47 -7.80
CA LYS A 33 -3.79 -15.29 -8.97
C LYS A 33 -3.90 -13.84 -9.43
N PHE A 34 -3.85 -12.89 -8.51
CA PHE A 34 -3.96 -11.45 -8.81
C PHE A 34 -2.59 -10.75 -8.91
N GLY A 35 -1.51 -11.54 -8.98
CA GLY A 35 -0.14 -11.04 -9.10
C GLY A 35 0.29 -10.19 -7.90
N TRP A 36 -0.24 -10.49 -6.71
CA TRP A 36 0.10 -9.82 -5.47
C TRP A 36 1.15 -10.64 -4.71
N ARG A 37 2.39 -10.18 -4.74
CA ARG A 37 3.50 -10.77 -3.97
C ARG A 37 3.64 -10.07 -2.63
N LEU A 38 3.81 -10.85 -1.57
CA LEU A 38 4.11 -10.38 -0.23
C LEU A 38 5.48 -10.91 0.18
N SER A 39 6.33 -10.03 0.70
CA SER A 39 7.68 -10.37 1.16
C SER A 39 7.90 -9.77 2.54
N VAL A 40 8.49 -10.55 3.45
CA VAL A 40 8.97 -10.04 4.74
C VAL A 40 10.35 -9.43 4.52
N SER A 41 10.60 -8.26 5.13
CA SER A 41 11.85 -7.54 5.00
C SER A 41 12.30 -7.00 6.35
N GLU A 42 13.61 -6.94 6.55
CA GLU A 42 14.22 -6.08 7.55
C GLU A 42 14.27 -4.63 7.03
N ILE A 43 14.54 -3.69 7.93
CA ILE A 43 14.74 -2.27 7.61
C ILE A 43 16.17 -2.08 7.08
N GLU A 44 16.46 -2.67 5.92
CA GLU A 44 17.78 -2.62 5.29
C GLU A 44 17.65 -2.26 3.81
N LYS A 45 18.42 -1.25 3.38
CA LYS A 45 18.34 -0.65 2.05
C LYS A 45 18.53 -1.68 0.94
N THR A 46 19.58 -2.49 1.02
CA THR A 46 19.96 -3.46 -0.02
C THR A 46 18.87 -4.52 -0.19
N GLN A 47 18.31 -5.02 0.92
CA GLN A 47 17.22 -5.98 0.91
C GLN A 47 15.96 -5.39 0.27
N ILE A 48 15.58 -4.16 0.65
CA ILE A 48 14.42 -3.48 0.07
C ILE A 48 14.60 -3.29 -1.44
N GLU A 49 15.77 -2.81 -1.89
CA GLU A 49 16.08 -2.63 -3.31
C GLU A 49 16.00 -3.96 -4.07
N ASN A 50 16.59 -5.02 -3.52
CA ASN A 50 16.57 -6.35 -4.12
C ASN A 50 15.14 -6.92 -4.24
N LEU A 51 14.31 -6.74 -3.21
CA LEU A 51 12.91 -7.19 -3.23
C LEU A 51 12.10 -6.44 -4.29
N VAL A 52 12.28 -5.11 -4.41
CA VAL A 52 11.61 -4.33 -5.45
C VAL A 52 12.08 -4.76 -6.84
N GLN A 53 13.39 -4.86 -7.07
CA GLN A 53 13.94 -5.27 -8.36
C GLN A 53 13.48 -6.68 -8.77
N SER A 54 13.46 -7.62 -7.81
CA SER A 54 12.93 -8.96 -8.01
C SER A 54 11.44 -8.95 -8.38
N ALA A 55 10.63 -8.10 -7.76
CA ALA A 55 9.21 -7.97 -8.11
C ALA A 55 9.04 -7.38 -9.52
N VAL A 56 9.85 -6.39 -9.89
CA VAL A 56 9.83 -5.77 -11.23
C VAL A 56 10.22 -6.77 -12.32
N SER A 57 11.15 -7.69 -12.06
CA SER A 57 11.61 -8.65 -13.05
C SER A 57 10.67 -9.84 -13.27
N LEU A 58 9.82 -10.18 -12.30
CA LEU A 58 8.82 -11.24 -12.44
C LEU A 58 7.63 -10.78 -13.29
N GLU A 59 7.21 -11.59 -14.26
CA GLU A 59 6.13 -11.23 -15.19
C GLU A 59 4.75 -11.28 -14.52
N ASP A 60 4.55 -12.25 -13.64
CA ASP A 60 3.31 -12.56 -12.93
C ASP A 60 3.06 -11.67 -11.71
N VAL A 61 4.05 -10.89 -11.27
CA VAL A 61 3.91 -9.96 -10.14
C VAL A 61 3.51 -8.58 -10.63
N SER A 62 2.31 -8.13 -10.28
CA SER A 62 1.79 -6.78 -10.58
C SER A 62 1.90 -5.83 -9.38
N THR A 63 1.84 -6.38 -8.17
CA THR A 63 1.79 -5.64 -6.91
C THR A 63 2.73 -6.29 -5.89
N GLN A 64 3.52 -5.47 -5.21
CA GLN A 64 4.44 -5.90 -4.16
C GLN A 64 4.06 -5.28 -2.82
N SER A 65 4.00 -6.13 -1.79
CA SER A 65 3.94 -5.74 -0.39
C SER A 65 5.25 -6.08 0.31
N LEU A 66 5.86 -5.11 0.97
CA LEU A 66 6.99 -5.34 1.88
C LEU A 66 6.48 -5.21 3.31
N ILE A 67 6.57 -6.29 4.09
CA ILE A 67 6.10 -6.36 5.47
C ILE A 67 7.31 -6.26 6.39
N PHE A 68 7.25 -5.39 7.39
CA PHE A 68 8.32 -5.12 8.35
C PHE A 68 7.83 -5.45 9.78
N PRO A 69 7.93 -6.72 10.23
CA PRO A 69 7.42 -7.12 11.55
C PRO A 69 8.16 -6.48 12.72
N SER A 70 9.39 -6.01 12.48
CA SER A 70 10.22 -5.31 13.47
C SER A 70 9.80 -3.86 13.69
N VAL A 71 8.96 -3.27 12.82
CA VAL A 71 8.49 -1.89 12.95
C VAL A 71 7.23 -1.83 13.80
N ILE A 72 7.40 -1.56 15.11
CA ILE A 72 6.33 -1.62 16.11
C ILE A 72 6.13 -0.26 16.80
N LYS A 73 7.21 0.50 16.98
CA LYS A 73 7.23 1.81 17.65
C LYS A 73 7.56 2.93 16.67
N TRP A 74 7.32 4.17 17.13
CA TRP A 74 7.63 5.36 16.35
C TRP A 74 9.08 5.38 15.84
N ASP A 75 10.06 5.15 16.72
CA ASP A 75 11.48 5.14 16.35
C ASP A 75 11.80 4.12 15.24
N ASP A 76 11.10 2.97 15.22
CA ASP A 76 11.26 1.96 14.17
C ASP A 76 10.68 2.45 12.83
N LEU A 77 9.52 3.13 12.88
CA LEU A 77 8.91 3.74 11.70
C LEU A 77 9.76 4.89 11.17
N GLU A 78 10.29 5.74 12.04
CA GLU A 78 11.21 6.82 11.69
C GLU A 78 12.46 6.25 10.99
N ASN A 79 13.04 5.17 11.52
CA ASN A 79 14.14 4.46 10.87
C ASN A 79 13.74 3.92 9.48
N LEU A 80 12.56 3.31 9.35
CA LEU A 80 12.04 2.87 8.04
C LEU A 80 11.91 4.04 7.06
N LEU A 81 11.36 5.18 7.48
CA LEU A 81 11.21 6.36 6.65
C LEU A 81 12.56 6.93 6.21
N SER A 82 13.57 6.91 7.09
CA SER A 82 14.95 7.29 6.76
C SER A 82 15.56 6.36 5.73
N VAL A 83 15.48 5.04 5.94
CA VAL A 83 15.99 4.05 4.98
C VAL A 83 15.29 4.17 3.63
N LEU A 84 13.96 4.37 3.59
CA LEU A 84 13.25 4.63 2.35
C LEU A 84 13.75 5.91 1.66
N LYS A 85 14.04 6.98 2.40
CA LYS A 85 14.59 8.23 1.83
C LYS A 85 16.00 8.04 1.25
N GLU A 86 16.81 7.18 1.84
CA GLU A 86 18.17 6.85 1.37
C GLU A 86 18.18 5.81 0.23
N THR A 87 17.06 5.10 0.03
CA THR A 87 16.88 4.09 -1.00
C THR A 87 16.56 4.76 -2.33
N SER A 88 17.44 4.60 -3.32
CA SER A 88 17.46 5.44 -4.54
C SER A 88 16.18 5.35 -5.39
N ILE A 89 15.50 4.21 -5.33
CA ILE A 89 14.24 3.96 -6.05
C ILE A 89 13.04 4.61 -5.37
N PHE A 90 13.15 5.10 -4.14
CA PHE A 90 12.07 5.77 -3.44
C PHE A 90 12.26 7.28 -3.44
N SER A 91 11.16 8.03 -3.53
CA SER A 91 11.14 9.49 -3.41
C SER A 91 9.98 9.94 -2.54
N LEU A 92 10.22 10.90 -1.65
CA LEU A 92 9.16 11.60 -0.92
C LEU A 92 8.64 12.75 -1.79
N GLU A 93 7.43 12.60 -2.34
CA GLU A 93 6.84 13.58 -3.27
C GLU A 93 5.65 14.33 -2.69
N GLN A 94 5.17 13.92 -1.52
CA GLN A 94 4.17 14.66 -0.75
C GLN A 94 4.65 14.77 0.70
N LYS A 95 4.69 16.00 1.20
CA LYS A 95 4.88 16.34 2.61
C LYS A 95 3.94 17.52 2.89
N GLU A 96 2.81 17.24 3.52
CA GLU A 96 1.71 18.20 3.69
C GLU A 96 1.10 18.08 5.08
N GLU A 97 0.98 19.20 5.79
CA GLU A 97 0.28 19.24 7.07
C GLU A 97 -1.23 19.20 6.87
N PHE A 98 -1.91 18.32 7.59
CA PHE A 98 -3.36 18.20 7.55
C PHE A 98 -3.89 17.70 8.88
N CYS A 99 -4.80 18.47 9.48
CA CYS A 99 -5.49 18.12 10.73
C CYS A 99 -4.56 17.60 11.85
N GLY A 100 -3.43 18.29 12.09
CA GLY A 100 -2.48 17.92 13.14
C GLY A 100 -1.55 16.75 12.79
N THR A 101 -1.51 16.33 11.53
CA THR A 101 -0.62 15.28 11.03
C THR A 101 0.21 15.75 9.84
N MET A 102 1.45 15.29 9.74
CA MET A 102 2.27 15.34 8.54
C MET A 102 1.91 14.16 7.63
N CYS A 103 1.29 14.43 6.49
CA CYS A 103 0.96 13.44 5.47
C CYS A 103 2.15 13.26 4.52
N LEU A 104 2.81 12.10 4.62
CA LEU A 104 3.97 11.72 3.82
C LEU A 104 3.53 10.81 2.67
N GLY A 105 3.85 11.16 1.43
CA GLY A 105 3.56 10.36 0.25
C GLY A 105 4.83 9.97 -0.49
N TYR A 106 5.27 8.73 -0.27
CA TYR A 106 6.38 8.13 -0.98
C TYR A 106 5.94 7.57 -2.34
N ARG A 107 6.87 7.58 -3.28
CA ARG A 107 6.77 6.92 -4.57
C ARG A 107 7.91 5.93 -4.70
N VAL A 108 7.69 4.91 -5.50
CA VAL A 108 8.74 3.99 -5.95
C VAL A 108 8.87 4.05 -7.46
N GLN A 109 10.09 4.13 -7.95
CA GLN A 109 10.43 4.17 -9.36
C GLN A 109 10.33 2.76 -9.95
N VAL A 110 9.57 2.63 -11.05
CA VAL A 110 9.34 1.38 -11.77
C VAL A 110 9.56 1.64 -13.26
N GLY A 111 10.78 1.40 -13.74
CA GLY A 111 11.19 1.78 -15.09
C GLY A 111 11.10 3.29 -15.27
N VAL A 112 10.24 3.76 -16.18
CA VAL A 112 9.96 5.20 -16.39
C VAL A 112 8.76 5.71 -15.56
N TRP A 113 8.06 4.83 -14.86
CA TRP A 113 6.83 5.12 -14.12
C TRP A 113 7.10 5.28 -12.64
N LYS A 114 6.15 5.89 -11.91
CA LYS A 114 6.19 6.00 -10.46
C LYS A 114 4.95 5.37 -9.84
N SER A 115 5.12 4.43 -8.93
CA SER A 115 3.98 3.90 -8.16
C SER A 115 3.77 4.70 -6.90
N TRP A 116 2.51 4.97 -6.56
CA TRP A 116 2.15 5.36 -5.20
C TRP A 116 2.47 4.23 -4.23
N VAL A 117 3.05 4.60 -3.09
CA VAL A 117 3.33 3.70 -1.97
C VAL A 117 2.27 3.96 -0.91
N THR A 118 1.53 2.92 -0.54
CA THR A 118 0.55 2.96 0.54
C THR A 118 1.12 2.24 1.75
N GLY A 119 1.05 2.87 2.92
CA GLY A 119 1.51 2.28 4.18
C GLY A 119 0.36 1.74 5.03
N PHE A 120 0.66 0.68 5.78
CA PHE A 120 -0.15 0.12 6.85
C PHE A 120 0.75 -0.09 8.08
N GLY A 121 0.18 -0.19 9.27
CA GLY A 121 0.92 -0.55 10.48
C GLY A 121 0.07 -0.54 11.74
N SER A 122 0.64 -0.93 12.86
CA SER A 122 -0.07 -1.11 14.14
C SER A 122 -0.28 0.19 14.93
N PHE A 123 0.04 1.33 14.32
CA PHE A 123 0.01 2.64 14.98
C PHE A 123 -1.42 3.17 15.10
N ASP A 124 -1.80 3.57 16.30
CA ASP A 124 -3.12 4.09 16.63
C ASP A 124 -3.45 5.42 15.95
N PHE A 125 -2.43 6.23 15.65
CA PHE A 125 -2.55 7.49 14.91
C PHE A 125 -2.87 7.31 13.43
N LEU A 126 -2.66 6.12 12.84
CA LEU A 126 -3.00 5.88 11.45
C LEU A 126 -4.53 5.84 11.27
N PRO A 127 -5.06 6.20 10.08
CA PRO A 127 -6.47 5.98 9.79
C PRO A 127 -6.86 4.52 10.03
N LYS A 128 -8.10 4.25 10.47
CA LYS A 128 -8.54 2.88 10.79
C LYS A 128 -8.38 1.89 9.65
N THR A 129 -8.51 2.33 8.40
CA THR A 129 -8.24 1.53 7.18
C THR A 129 -6.76 1.24 6.92
N ARG A 130 -5.85 1.82 7.69
CA ARG A 130 -4.40 1.63 7.63
C ARG A 130 -3.85 0.89 8.85
N GLN A 131 -4.69 0.60 9.85
CA GLN A 131 -4.29 -0.07 11.08
C GLN A 131 -4.23 -1.59 10.87
N ALA A 132 -3.04 -2.10 10.54
CA ALA A 132 -2.78 -3.52 10.35
C ALA A 132 -1.88 -4.08 11.46
N VAL A 133 -1.78 -5.41 11.59
CA VAL A 133 -0.96 -6.04 12.64
C VAL A 133 0.53 -5.76 12.45
N PHE A 134 1.00 -5.86 11.20
CA PHE A 134 2.37 -5.54 10.86
C PHE A 134 2.43 -4.27 10.00
N THR A 135 3.55 -3.56 10.15
CA THR A 135 3.89 -2.46 9.25
C THR A 135 4.14 -3.01 7.86
N GLU A 136 3.54 -2.40 6.85
CA GLU A 136 3.64 -2.81 5.47
C GLU A 136 3.67 -1.59 4.56
N ILE A 137 4.44 -1.66 3.48
CA ILE A 137 4.26 -0.78 2.33
C ILE A 137 3.86 -1.60 1.10
N THR A 138 2.84 -1.14 0.38
CA THR A 138 2.31 -1.77 -0.83
C THR A 138 2.42 -0.83 -2.02
N PHE A 139 2.84 -1.32 -3.17
CA PHE A 139 2.94 -0.56 -4.42
C PHE A 139 2.81 -1.46 -5.65
N ARG A 140 2.53 -0.87 -6.81
CA ARG A 140 2.52 -1.59 -8.09
C ARG A 140 3.91 -1.63 -8.70
N VAL A 141 4.20 -2.72 -9.39
CA VAL A 141 5.43 -2.92 -10.17
C VAL A 141 5.18 -3.16 -11.66
N LYS A 142 3.90 -3.18 -12.08
CA LYS A 142 3.49 -3.26 -13.48
C LYS A 142 2.47 -2.19 -13.83
N LEU A 143 2.40 -1.91 -15.12
CA LEU A 143 1.38 -1.05 -15.71
C LEU A 143 -0.02 -1.52 -15.35
N LYS A 144 -0.97 -0.59 -15.39
CA LYS A 144 -2.38 -0.93 -15.33
C LYS A 144 -2.71 -1.86 -16.52
N PRO A 145 -3.45 -2.95 -16.29
CA PRO A 145 -3.99 -3.76 -17.38
C PRO A 145 -4.90 -2.95 -18.30
N GLU A 146 -5.04 -3.39 -19.54
CA GLU A 146 -6.02 -2.78 -20.44
C GLU A 146 -7.43 -3.18 -20.02
N TYR A 147 -8.15 -2.24 -19.40
CA TYR A 147 -9.56 -2.40 -19.04
C TYR A 147 -10.45 -1.75 -20.10
N VAL A 148 -11.55 -2.42 -20.46
CA VAL A 148 -12.61 -1.87 -21.33
C VAL A 148 -13.26 -0.62 -20.71
N LYS A 149 -13.27 -0.52 -19.37
CA LYS A 149 -13.77 0.65 -18.64
C LYS A 149 -12.85 0.99 -17.48
N VAL A 150 -12.54 2.27 -17.35
CA VAL A 150 -11.73 2.83 -16.27
C VAL A 150 -12.65 3.70 -15.43
N MET A 151 -12.80 3.37 -14.14
CA MET A 151 -13.66 4.14 -13.23
C MET A 151 -13.01 5.47 -12.80
N LYS A 152 -11.68 5.49 -12.73
CA LYS A 152 -10.87 6.68 -12.45
C LYS A 152 -9.49 6.50 -13.07
N GLU A 153 -9.05 7.46 -13.87
CA GLU A 153 -7.70 7.43 -14.43
C GLU A 153 -6.68 7.87 -13.38
N ALA A 154 -5.57 7.14 -13.32
CA ALA A 154 -4.39 7.59 -12.60
C ALA A 154 -3.76 8.77 -13.36
N PRO A 155 -3.08 9.71 -12.67
CA PRO A 155 -2.31 10.74 -13.34
C PRO A 155 -1.30 10.13 -14.32
N LEU A 156 -0.98 10.83 -15.41
CA LEU A 156 0.00 10.37 -16.39
C LEU A 156 1.34 10.07 -15.68
N GLY A 157 1.94 8.93 -15.99
CA GLY A 157 3.21 8.50 -15.38
C GLY A 157 3.07 7.80 -14.02
N ILE A 158 1.86 7.71 -13.46
CA ILE A 158 1.62 7.16 -12.12
C ILE A 158 0.94 5.79 -12.16
N LEU A 159 1.48 4.84 -11.40
CA LEU A 159 0.85 3.55 -11.12
C LEU A 159 0.05 3.66 -9.81
N HIS A 160 -1.24 3.33 -9.87
CA HIS A 160 -2.11 3.39 -8.69
C HIS A 160 -2.47 1.98 -8.23
N LEU A 161 -2.39 1.68 -6.93
CA LEU A 161 -2.77 0.35 -6.39
C LEU A 161 -4.16 -0.17 -6.77
N ALA A 162 -5.12 0.72 -7.06
CA ALA A 162 -6.47 0.34 -7.48
C ALA A 162 -6.51 -0.24 -8.90
N ASP A 163 -5.41 -0.15 -9.65
CA ASP A 163 -5.23 -0.74 -10.97
C ASP A 163 -4.95 -2.26 -10.91
N MET A 164 -5.09 -2.90 -9.73
CA MET A 164 -4.85 -4.34 -9.50
C MET A 164 -5.50 -5.20 -10.58
N ASP A 165 -4.74 -6.13 -11.16
CA ASP A 165 -5.22 -6.93 -12.27
C ASP A 165 -6.24 -7.96 -11.81
N MET A 166 -7.52 -7.59 -11.88
CA MET A 166 -8.63 -8.43 -11.46
C MET A 166 -8.99 -9.45 -12.56
N GLN A 167 -8.02 -10.22 -13.04
CA GLN A 167 -8.18 -11.17 -14.13
C GLN A 167 -9.38 -12.11 -13.90
N GLY A 168 -10.18 -12.28 -14.95
CA GLY A 168 -11.38 -13.13 -14.92
C GLY A 168 -12.55 -12.56 -14.12
N MET A 169 -12.50 -11.29 -13.68
CA MET A 169 -13.62 -10.63 -13.01
C MET A 169 -14.59 -9.99 -14.03
N GLY A 170 -15.87 -10.36 -13.96
CA GLY A 170 -16.91 -9.73 -14.76
C GLY A 170 -17.21 -8.28 -14.35
N GLU A 171 -17.65 -7.45 -15.30
CA GLU A 171 -17.90 -6.00 -15.12
C GLU A 171 -18.81 -5.68 -13.92
N ASN A 172 -19.89 -6.44 -13.73
CA ASN A 172 -20.83 -6.21 -12.64
C ASN A 172 -20.16 -6.41 -11.26
N LYS A 173 -19.31 -7.44 -11.13
CA LYS A 173 -18.57 -7.69 -9.90
C LYS A 173 -17.55 -6.58 -9.67
N PHE A 174 -16.82 -6.17 -10.72
CA PHE A 174 -15.86 -5.08 -10.65
C PHE A 174 -16.51 -3.78 -10.14
N LYS A 175 -17.63 -3.36 -10.74
CA LYS A 175 -18.38 -2.17 -10.30
C LYS A 175 -18.87 -2.30 -8.86
N SER A 176 -19.38 -3.47 -8.48
CA SER A 176 -19.82 -3.73 -7.10
C SER A 176 -18.67 -3.56 -6.10
N LEU A 177 -17.46 -4.05 -6.41
CA LEU A 177 -16.29 -3.84 -5.56
C LEU A 177 -15.86 -2.38 -5.54
N TRP A 178 -15.92 -1.68 -6.69
CA TRP A 178 -15.56 -0.26 -6.78
C TRP A 178 -16.43 0.62 -5.89
N TYR A 179 -17.75 0.58 -6.08
CA TYR A 179 -18.66 1.40 -5.28
C TYR A 179 -18.67 0.95 -3.82
N GLY A 180 -18.67 -0.36 -3.56
CA GLY A 180 -18.65 -0.89 -2.20
C GLY A 180 -17.36 -0.56 -1.43
N SER A 181 -16.23 -0.32 -2.11
CA SER A 181 -14.98 0.09 -1.44
C SER A 181 -15.08 1.50 -0.86
N LEU A 182 -15.80 2.42 -1.52
CA LEU A 182 -16.01 3.76 -0.99
C LEU A 182 -16.85 3.71 0.28
N ASP A 183 -17.97 2.97 0.24
CA ASP A 183 -18.87 2.80 1.38
C ASP A 183 -18.18 2.07 2.54
N ALA A 184 -17.41 1.02 2.25
CA ALA A 184 -16.68 0.26 3.26
C ALA A 184 -15.58 1.10 3.93
N ALA A 185 -14.81 1.87 3.17
CA ALA A 185 -13.80 2.77 3.72
C ALA A 185 -14.45 3.85 4.60
N GLU A 186 -15.51 4.51 4.14
CA GLU A 186 -16.23 5.51 4.93
C GLU A 186 -16.79 4.93 6.22
N LYS A 187 -17.36 3.71 6.17
CA LYS A 187 -17.86 3.02 7.37
C LYS A 187 -16.77 2.72 8.40
N ILE A 188 -15.58 2.30 7.96
CA ILE A 188 -14.45 1.97 8.86
C ILE A 188 -13.84 3.24 9.45
N ILE A 189 -13.68 4.29 8.64
CA ILE A 189 -13.07 5.55 9.06
C ILE A 189 -14.04 6.38 9.91
N GLY A 190 -15.35 6.25 9.67
CA GLY A 190 -16.41 7.06 10.30
C GLY A 190 -16.68 8.39 9.59
N HIS A 191 -15.96 8.67 8.50
CA HIS A 191 -16.15 9.83 7.62
C HIS A 191 -15.64 9.51 6.21
N LYS A 192 -15.95 10.38 5.24
CA LYS A 192 -15.42 10.26 3.88
C LYS A 192 -13.90 10.26 3.87
N PRO A 193 -13.24 9.45 3.01
CA PRO A 193 -11.79 9.47 2.89
C PRO A 193 -11.24 10.89 2.66
N ASP A 194 -10.18 11.22 3.38
CA ASP A 194 -9.50 12.50 3.41
C ASP A 194 -8.02 12.34 3.01
N LEU A 195 -7.20 13.37 3.24
CA LEU A 195 -5.78 13.31 2.88
C LEU A 195 -5.05 12.19 3.62
N ARG A 196 -5.29 12.01 4.92
CA ARG A 196 -4.60 11.03 5.77
C ARG A 196 -4.85 9.60 5.32
N SER A 197 -6.06 9.32 4.87
CA SER A 197 -6.52 8.00 4.42
C SER A 197 -6.36 7.75 2.92
N ALA A 198 -5.95 8.76 2.15
CA ALA A 198 -5.79 8.66 0.70
C ALA A 198 -4.71 7.64 0.29
N ALA A 199 -4.87 7.01 -0.88
CA ALA A 199 -3.89 6.07 -1.42
C ALA A 199 -2.53 6.70 -1.76
N LYS A 200 -2.51 8.02 -2.05
CA LYS A 200 -1.29 8.77 -2.35
C LYS A 200 -0.45 9.08 -1.10
N THR A 201 -1.02 8.95 0.08
CA THR A 201 -0.37 9.16 1.38
C THR A 201 0.06 7.81 1.93
N THR A 202 1.36 7.67 2.13
CA THR A 202 2.00 6.47 2.66
C THR A 202 1.76 6.37 4.16
N PHE A 203 2.13 7.41 4.91
CA PHE A 203 1.88 7.51 6.35
C PHE A 203 1.42 8.92 6.73
N ALA A 204 0.46 9.02 7.63
CA ALA A 204 0.02 10.28 8.25
C ALA A 204 0.48 10.26 9.71
N VAL A 205 1.52 11.03 10.02
CA VAL A 205 2.20 11.01 11.32
C VAL A 205 1.80 12.25 12.13
N PRO A 206 1.47 12.14 13.42
CA PRO A 206 1.25 13.30 14.28
C PRO A 206 2.40 14.32 14.25
N LEU A 207 2.08 15.62 14.23
CA LEU A 207 3.11 16.67 14.13
C LEU A 207 4.06 16.72 15.34
N ASP A 208 3.63 16.27 16.51
CA ASP A 208 4.44 16.19 17.72
C ASP A 208 5.49 15.05 17.68
N LEU A 209 5.22 14.01 16.89
CA LEU A 209 6.17 12.94 16.62
C LEU A 209 7.11 13.26 15.44
N TRP A 210 6.63 14.04 14.47
CA TRP A 210 7.40 14.40 13.29
C TRP A 210 8.42 15.50 13.60
N LYS A 211 9.69 15.12 13.76
CA LYS A 211 10.83 16.03 13.92
C LYS A 211 11.57 16.13 12.58
N GLU A 212 11.87 17.35 12.14
CA GLU A 212 12.57 17.59 10.86
C GLU A 212 14.04 17.17 10.85
#